data_AF-A0AAE3WNG7-F1
#
_entry.id   AF-A0AAE3WNG7-F1
#
_cell.length_a   1.000
_cell.length_b   1.000
_cell.length_c   1.000
_cell.angle_alpha   90.00
_cell.angle_beta   90.00
_cell.angle_gamma   90.00
#
_symmetry.space_group_name_H-M   'P 1'
#
loop_
_entity.id
_entity.type
_entity.pdbx_description
1 polymer ?
#
loop_
_entity_poly.entity_id
_entity_poly.type
_entity_poly.pdbx_seq_one_letter_code
_entity_poly.pdbx_strand_id
1 'polypeptide(L)' 'MTQSPIFLTPVFKEKIWGGTALRDRFGYSIPSESTGECWAISAHPKGPSTVANGPYKGKTLIELWEEHREVFG' A
#
# COMPACT_ATOMS: atom_id res chain seq x y z
N MET A 1 -11.46 -2.43 23.35
CA MET A 1 -11.56 -2.54 21.88
C MET A 1 -10.44 -3.46 21.43
N THR A 2 -10.75 -4.52 20.70
CA THR A 2 -9.70 -5.42 20.17
C THR A 2 -8.94 -4.72 19.05
N GLN A 3 -7.63 -4.57 19.20
CA GLN A 3 -6.77 -4.03 18.16
C GLN A 3 -6.60 -5.09 17.07
N SER A 4 -7.18 -4.82 15.90
CA SER A 4 -7.09 -5.71 14.74
C SER A 4 -6.01 -5.20 13.77
N PRO A 5 -5.36 -6.09 13.00
CA PRO A 5 -4.41 -5.67 11.97
C PRO A 5 -5.04 -4.74 10.93
N ILE A 6 -4.28 -3.71 10.54
CA ILE A 6 -4.62 -2.82 9.43
C ILE A 6 -4.01 -3.42 8.16
N PHE A 7 -4.87 -3.78 7.21
CA PHE A 7 -4.47 -4.19 5.87
C PHE A 7 -4.44 -2.98 4.95
N LEU A 8 -3.48 -2.96 4.04
CA LEU A 8 -3.24 -1.86 3.11
C LEU A 8 -3.30 -2.33 1.67
N THR A 9 -3.83 -1.49 0.79
CA THR A 9 -3.74 -1.68 -0.65
C THR A 9 -2.37 -1.15 -1.13
N PRO A 10 -1.56 -1.98 -1.82
CA PRO A 10 -0.26 -1.57 -2.32
C PRO A 10 -0.40 -0.59 -3.50
N VAL A 11 0.61 0.26 -3.70
CA VAL A 11 0.74 1.09 -4.89
C VAL A 11 1.84 0.54 -5.78
N PHE A 12 1.51 0.19 -7.02
CA PHE A 12 2.48 -0.27 -8.01
C PHE A 12 3.00 0.89 -8.85
N LYS A 13 4.31 0.87 -9.17
CA LYS A 13 4.97 1.89 -9.99
C LYS A 13 5.67 1.26 -11.18
N GLU A 14 5.46 1.85 -12.35
CA GLU A 14 6.22 1.52 -13.55
C GLU A 14 7.65 2.06 -13.46
N LYS A 15 8.61 1.29 -13.99
CA LYS A 15 10.03 1.66 -14.05
C LYS A 15 10.67 1.13 -15.32
N ILE A 16 11.78 1.73 -15.75
CA ILE A 16 12.55 1.25 -16.91
C ILE A 16 13.13 -0.16 -16.70
N TRP A 17 13.35 -0.56 -15.44
CA TRP A 17 13.75 -1.90 -15.02
C TRP A 17 12.57 -2.78 -14.60
N GLY A 18 11.34 -2.32 -14.88
CA GLY A 18 10.13 -3.05 -14.55
C GLY A 18 9.97 -4.33 -15.35
N GLY A 19 9.09 -5.20 -14.87
CA GLY A 19 8.91 -6.53 -15.41
C GLY A 19 7.76 -7.27 -14.75
N THR A 20 7.75 -8.59 -14.92
CA THR A 20 6.66 -9.46 -14.45
C THR A 20 6.95 -10.13 -13.12
N ALA A 21 8.15 -9.95 -12.57
CA ALA A 21 8.64 -10.67 -11.40
C ALA A 21 7.71 -10.54 -10.18
N LEU A 22 7.08 -9.38 -9.98
CA LEU A 22 6.10 -9.17 -8.90
C LEU A 22 4.86 -10.06 -9.05
N ARG A 23 4.39 -10.29 -10.27
CA ARG A 23 3.32 -11.24 -10.56
C ARG A 23 3.81 -12.67 -10.44
N ASP A 24 4.87 -13.01 -11.17
CA ASP A 24 5.25 -14.41 -11.37
C ASP A 24 5.84 -15.06 -10.11
N ARG A 25 6.51 -14.28 -9.24
CA ARG A 25 7.16 -14.79 -8.03
C ARG A 25 6.36 -14.56 -6.75
N PHE A 26 5.53 -13.52 -6.70
CA PHE A 26 4.80 -13.13 -5.48
C PHE A 26 3.28 -13.16 -5.65
N GLY A 27 2.78 -13.45 -6.86
CA GLY A 27 1.34 -13.57 -7.12
C GLY A 27 0.59 -12.24 -7.16
N TYR A 28 1.29 -11.10 -7.27
CA TYR A 28 0.61 -9.81 -7.35
C TYR A 28 -0.09 -9.61 -8.70
N SER A 29 -1.29 -9.04 -8.65
CA SER A 29 -1.90 -8.40 -9.82
C SER A 29 -1.16 -7.09 -10.09
N ILE A 30 -0.37 -7.05 -11.16
CA ILE A 30 0.36 -5.85 -11.59
C ILE A 30 -0.41 -5.13 -12.71
N PRO A 31 -0.40 -3.79 -12.75
CA PRO A 31 -1.13 -3.03 -13.77
C PRO A 31 -0.49 -3.09 -15.16
N SER A 32 0.80 -3.44 -15.25
CA SER A 32 1.52 -3.53 -16.52
C SER A 32 2.78 -4.41 -16.42
N GLU A 33 3.27 -4.90 -17.56
CA GLU A 33 4.53 -5.65 -17.66
C GLU A 33 5.77 -4.77 -17.40
N SER A 34 5.62 -3.45 -17.24
CA SER A 34 6.68 -2.51 -16.84
C SER A 34 6.63 -2.17 -15.35
N THR A 35 5.84 -2.89 -14.54
CA THR A 35 5.77 -2.67 -13.09
C THR A 35 7.10 -3.07 -12.43
N GLY A 36 7.80 -2.10 -11.83
CA GLY A 36 9.12 -2.32 -11.21
C GLY A 36 9.13 -2.26 -9.69
N GLU A 37 8.18 -1.56 -9.08
CA GLU A 37 8.12 -1.40 -7.63
C GLU A 37 6.72 -1.68 -7.09
N CYS A 38 6.67 -2.31 -5.92
CA CYS A 38 5.46 -2.47 -5.11
C CYS A 38 5.66 -1.71 -3.78
N TRP A 39 4.95 -0.61 -3.62
CA TRP A 39 4.94 0.17 -2.38
C TRP A 39 3.81 -0.39 -1.50
N ALA A 40 4.12 -1.44 -0.75
CA ALA A 40 3.15 -2.20 0.05
C ALA A 40 2.70 -1.48 1.32
N ILE A 41 3.63 -0.77 1.98
CA ILE A 41 3.39 0.09 3.14
C ILE A 41 4.06 1.41 2.83
N SER A 42 3.28 2.42 2.46
CA SER A 42 3.82 3.71 2.03
C SER A 42 2.99 4.87 2.55
N ALA A 43 3.66 5.82 3.20
CA ALA A 43 3.13 7.15 3.49
C ALA A 43 3.77 8.22 2.58
N HIS A 44 4.33 7.82 1.43
CA HIS A 44 4.97 8.77 0.51
C HIS A 44 3.91 9.55 -0.29
N PRO A 45 3.98 10.89 -0.42
CA PRO A 45 2.94 11.71 -1.04
C PRO A 45 2.54 11.30 -2.47
N LYS A 46 3.48 10.77 -3.26
CA LYS A 46 3.24 10.30 -4.64
C LYS A 46 2.67 8.88 -4.75
N GLY A 47 2.41 8.21 -3.64
CA GLY A 47 1.87 6.84 -3.64
C GLY A 47 1.60 6.36 -2.22
N PRO A 48 0.72 7.03 -1.47
CA PRO A 48 0.35 6.56 -0.15
C PRO A 48 -0.52 5.30 -0.28
N SER A 49 -0.28 4.31 0.56
CA SER A 49 -1.12 3.13 0.66
C SER A 49 -2.46 3.48 1.33
N THR A 50 -3.54 2.85 0.90
CA THR A 50 -4.89 3.05 1.45
C THR A 50 -5.27 1.90 2.36
N VAL A 51 -5.91 2.21 3.49
CA VAL A 51 -6.44 1.20 4.41
C VAL A 51 -7.58 0.42 3.75
N ALA A 52 -7.48 -0.90 3.76
CA ALA A 52 -8.39 -1.82 3.08
C ALA A 52 -9.51 -2.35 3.98
N ASN A 53 -9.38 -2.28 5.30
CA ASN A 53 -10.29 -2.88 6.26
C ASN A 53 -10.56 -2.00 7.49
N GLY A 54 -11.62 -2.35 8.22
CA GLY A 54 -11.92 -1.76 9.52
C GLY A 54 -12.39 -0.30 9.45
N PRO A 55 -12.34 0.41 10.59
CA PRO A 55 -12.94 1.75 10.74
C PRO A 55 -12.22 2.83 9.94
N TYR A 56 -10.95 2.62 9.59
CA TYR A 56 -10.16 3.58 8.83
C TYR A 56 -10.15 3.29 7.32
N LYS A 57 -10.93 2.30 6.85
CA LYS A 57 -11.00 1.93 5.44
C LYS A 57 -11.24 3.15 4.55
N GLY A 58 -10.44 3.26 3.50
CA GLY A 58 -10.49 4.38 2.56
C GLY A 58 -9.54 5.54 2.92
N LYS A 59 -9.06 5.64 4.16
CA LYS A 59 -8.00 6.58 4.52
C LYS A 59 -6.65 6.13 3.98
N THR A 60 -5.84 7.08 3.57
CA THR A 60 -4.42 6.89 3.26
C THR A 60 -3.61 6.77 4.55
N LEU A 61 -2.41 6.18 4.45
CA LEU A 61 -1.48 6.18 5.58
C LEU A 61 -1.05 7.58 6.04
N ILE A 62 -1.11 8.58 5.15
CA ILE A 62 -0.84 9.98 5.51
C ILE A 62 -1.96 10.51 6.40
N GLU A 63 -3.21 10.39 5.97
CA GLU A 63 -4.38 10.82 6.77
C GLU A 63 -4.45 10.07 8.10
N LEU A 64 -4.14 8.77 8.10
CA LEU A 64 -4.13 7.98 9.33
C LEU A 64 -3.06 8.48 10.32
N TRP A 65 -1.88 8.87 9.84
CA TRP A 65 -0.83 9.43 10.67
C TRP A 65 -1.18 10.82 11.24
N GLU A 66 -1.85 11.64 10.44
CA GLU A 66 -2.24 13.00 10.82
C GLU A 66 -3.43 13.02 11.79
N GLU A 67 -4.42 12.16 11.58
CA GLU A 67 -5.68 12.18 12.32
C GLU A 67 -5.78 11.14 13.44
N HIS A 68 -5.02 10.04 13.35
CA HIS A 68 -5.15 8.86 14.22
C HIS A 68 -3.80 8.35 14.70
N ARG A 69 -2.95 9.25 15.19
CA ARG A 69 -1.57 8.93 15.58
C ARG A 69 -1.47 7.84 16.66
N GLU A 70 -2.50 7.68 17.48
CA GLU A 70 -2.63 6.64 18.51
C GLU A 70 -2.53 5.21 17.98
N VAL A 71 -2.74 4.98 16.68
CA VAL A 71 -2.69 3.63 16.09
C VAL A 71 -1.27 3.17 15.74
N PHE A 72 -0.28 4.07 15.81
CA PHE A 72 1.11 3.80 15.41
C PHE A 72 2.05 3.45 16.57
N GLY A 73 1.60 3.56 17.83
CA GLY A 73 2.41 3.33 19.03
C GLY A 73 2.70 4.61 19.79
#